data_AF-A0A7W0N0N5-F1
#
_entry.id   AF-A0A7W0N0N5-F1
#
_cell.length_a   1.000
_cell.length_b   1.000
_cell.length_c   1.000
_cell.angle_alpha   90.00
_cell.angle_beta   90.00
_cell.angle_gamma   90.00
#
_symmetry.space_group_name_H-M   'P 1'
#
loop_
_entity.id
_entity.type
_entity.pdbx_description
1 polymer ?
#
loop_
_entity_poly.entity_id
_entity_poly.type
_entity_poly.pdbx_seq_one_letter_code
_entity_poly.pdbx_strand_id
1 'polypeptide(L)'
;MRGSLRAFGTLLVVVGLGVLGWAVLVWQWEDPFTSVYTALEQRGLESEYERERKRFRPAPRTRVSPRAPTLTEKRRTLAQEARRYARRVEPGAAIGRIVVPRLGVDMLMVNGTDSATLKRGPGRYLGSAMPGAGELVYIAGHRTTYAAPFSRIETLRTGDRVTIEVPYGRFEYRVVGHTVVPATALRVLRSRGREEIALQACHPRFFATERYIAYARPVSVLPRGGSAFSLAEGNVPVPTGPPSLRRAVPEQRLGLPPGRAGLRPRNSAL
;
A
#
# COMPACT_ATOMS: atom_id res chain seq x y z
N MET A 1 36.76 46.20 12.54
CA MET A 1 35.27 46.17 12.50
C MET A 1 34.68 45.77 11.14
N ARG A 2 35.28 46.11 9.99
CA ARG A 2 34.73 45.76 8.65
C ARG A 2 34.83 44.27 8.29
N GLY A 3 35.86 43.55 8.77
CA GLY A 3 36.02 42.11 8.53
C GLY A 3 34.99 41.25 9.28
N SER A 4 34.65 41.62 10.52
CA SER A 4 33.64 40.95 11.33
C SER A 4 32.22 41.08 10.75
N LEU A 5 31.89 42.23 10.15
CA LEU A 5 30.60 42.44 9.47
C LEU A 5 30.45 41.55 8.23
N ARG A 6 31.52 41.38 7.44
CA ARG A 6 31.53 40.50 6.26
C ARG A 6 31.41 39.03 6.64
N ALA A 7 32.15 38.59 7.65
CA ALA A 7 32.05 37.22 8.16
C ALA A 7 30.64 36.89 8.66
N PHE A 8 30.01 37.83 9.38
CA PHE A 8 28.63 37.69 9.85
C PHE A 8 27.61 37.64 8.69
N GLY A 9 27.76 38.50 7.68
CA GLY A 9 26.91 38.49 6.50
C GLY A 9 27.01 37.18 5.71
N THR A 10 28.23 36.67 5.49
CA THR A 10 28.44 35.38 4.82
C THR A 10 27.84 34.23 5.62
N LEU A 11 27.98 34.22 6.95
CA LEU A 11 27.36 33.22 7.82
C LEU A 11 25.84 33.20 7.66
N LEU A 12 25.19 34.37 7.68
CA LEU A 12 23.74 34.48 7.48
C LEU A 12 23.29 33.95 6.12
N VAL A 13 24.04 34.25 5.05
CA VAL A 13 23.74 33.73 3.70
C VAL A 13 23.85 32.21 3.66
N VAL A 14 24.91 31.64 4.25
CA VAL A 14 25.11 30.17 4.30
C VAL A 14 24.00 29.50 5.10
N VAL A 15 23.63 30.06 6.26
CA VAL A 15 22.51 29.55 7.07
C VAL A 15 21.20 29.65 6.30
N GLY A 16 20.93 30.77 5.63
CA GLY A 16 19.71 30.97 4.84
C GLY A 16 19.60 29.98 3.68
N LEU A 17 20.68 29.78 2.92
CA LEU A 17 20.74 28.76 1.87
C LEU A 17 20.57 27.34 2.43
N GLY A 18 21.13 27.07 3.61
CA GLY A 18 20.94 25.81 4.33
C GLY A 18 19.48 25.57 4.70
N VAL A 19 18.79 26.58 5.22
CA VAL A 19 17.34 26.51 5.56
C VAL A 19 16.49 26.33 4.30
N LEU A 20 16.79 27.03 3.21
CA LEU A 20 16.09 26.84 1.94
C LEU A 20 16.31 25.45 1.37
N GLY A 21 17.56 24.95 1.38
CA GLY A 21 17.88 23.59 0.97
C GLY A 21 17.16 22.55 1.83
N TRP A 22 17.11 22.76 3.14
CA TRP A 22 16.36 21.93 4.07
C TRP A 22 14.85 21.96 3.78
N ALA A 23 14.27 23.14 3.52
CA ALA A 23 12.86 23.29 3.16
C ALA A 23 12.52 22.55 1.86
N VAL A 24 13.37 22.65 0.84
CA VAL A 24 13.22 21.90 -0.42
C VAL A 24 13.32 20.39 -0.18
N LEU A 25 14.25 19.94 0.67
CA LEU A 25 14.41 18.54 1.02
C LEU A 25 13.15 17.98 1.72
N VAL A 26 12.63 18.69 2.73
CA VAL A 26 11.38 18.33 3.42
C VAL A 26 10.19 18.37 2.47
N TRP A 27 10.12 19.37 1.60
CA TRP A 27 9.06 19.46 0.60
C TRP A 27 9.10 18.30 -0.41
N GLN A 28 10.29 17.88 -0.84
CA GLN A 28 10.46 16.82 -1.84
C GLN A 28 10.34 15.41 -1.24
N TRP A 29 10.77 15.19 0.00
CA TRP A 29 10.85 13.86 0.63
C TRP A 29 9.91 13.63 1.82
N GLU A 30 9.06 14.61 2.15
CA GLU A 30 8.18 14.67 3.34
C GLU A 30 8.94 14.57 4.67
N ASP A 31 9.57 13.41 4.94
CA ASP A 31 10.43 13.15 6.09
C ASP A 31 11.61 12.22 5.68
N PRO A 32 12.77 12.79 5.32
CA PRO A 32 13.91 12.02 4.83
C PRO A 32 14.53 11.11 5.90
N PHE A 33 14.49 11.51 7.16
CA PHE A 33 15.13 10.76 8.24
C PHE A 33 14.36 9.49 8.58
N THR A 34 13.05 9.59 8.77
CA THR A 34 12.25 8.40 9.09
C THR A 34 12.12 7.49 7.87
N SER A 35 12.15 8.03 6.65
CA SER A 35 12.19 7.23 5.42
C SER A 35 13.44 6.36 5.32
N VAL A 36 14.63 6.91 5.64
CA VAL A 36 15.87 6.13 5.70
C VAL A 36 15.80 5.05 6.78
N TYR A 37 15.30 5.40 7.97
CA TYR A 37 15.09 4.44 9.05
C TYR A 37 14.19 3.27 8.62
N THR A 38 13.02 3.57 8.04
CA THR A 38 12.09 2.55 7.54
C THR A 38 12.70 1.70 6.43
N ALA A 39 13.51 2.29 5.54
CA ALA A 39 14.20 1.52 4.50
C ALA A 39 15.20 0.49 5.08
N LEU A 40 15.86 0.81 6.19
CA LEU A 40 16.73 -0.14 6.90
C LEU A 40 15.92 -1.25 7.56
N GLU A 41 14.81 -0.92 8.23
CA GLU A 41 13.89 -1.89 8.84
C GLU A 41 13.28 -2.85 7.80
N GLN A 42 12.93 -2.34 6.61
CA GLN A 42 12.40 -3.13 5.50
C GLN A 42 13.41 -4.15 4.97
N ARG A 43 14.72 -3.87 4.98
CA ARG A 43 15.75 -4.86 4.62
C ARG A 43 15.78 -6.03 5.60
N GLY A 44 15.60 -5.74 6.90
CA GLY A 44 15.47 -6.77 7.93
C GLY A 44 14.25 -7.66 7.71
N LEU A 45 13.09 -7.02 7.47
CA LEU A 45 11.82 -7.68 7.16
C LEU A 45 11.91 -8.57 5.92
N GLU A 46 12.65 -8.18 4.88
CA GLU A 46 12.78 -8.98 3.65
C GLU A 46 13.43 -10.33 3.93
N SER A 47 14.50 -10.34 4.73
CA SER A 47 15.17 -11.58 5.13
C SER A 47 14.24 -12.49 5.95
N GLU A 48 13.39 -11.90 6.79
CA GLU A 48 12.43 -12.61 7.63
C GLU A 48 11.29 -13.20 6.79
N TYR A 49 10.72 -12.39 5.91
CA TYR A 49 9.68 -12.80 4.98
C TYR A 49 10.16 -13.92 4.05
N GLU A 50 11.39 -13.84 3.53
CA GLU A 50 11.97 -14.90 2.71
C GLU A 50 12.12 -16.21 3.48
N ARG A 51 12.50 -16.17 4.76
CA ARG A 51 12.56 -17.36 5.63
C ARG A 51 11.16 -17.95 5.83
N GLU A 52 10.18 -17.13 6.16
CA GLU A 52 8.79 -17.55 6.33
C GLU A 52 8.21 -18.16 5.04
N ARG A 53 8.45 -17.51 3.90
CA ARG A 53 8.00 -17.99 2.59
C ARG A 53 8.63 -19.33 2.20
N LYS A 54 9.91 -19.56 2.56
CA LYS A 54 10.59 -20.85 2.34
C LYS A 54 10.09 -21.94 3.30
N ARG A 55 9.78 -21.58 4.55
CA ARG A 55 9.22 -22.50 5.56
C ARG A 55 7.78 -22.88 5.26
N PHE A 56 7.03 -22.01 4.58
CA PHE A 56 5.65 -22.30 4.23
C PHE A 56 5.57 -23.46 3.24
N ARG A 57 4.99 -24.56 3.72
CA ARG A 57 4.56 -25.69 2.90
C ARG A 57 3.03 -25.69 2.82
N PRO A 58 2.45 -25.70 1.60
CA PRO A 58 1.02 -25.90 1.42
C PRO A 58 0.56 -27.18 2.12
N ALA A 59 -0.68 -27.22 2.57
CA ALA A 59 -1.22 -28.46 3.14
C ALA A 59 -1.13 -29.58 2.09
N PRO A 60 -0.71 -30.81 2.46
CA PRO A 60 -0.76 -31.94 1.54
C PRO A 60 -2.18 -32.05 0.98
N ARG A 61 -2.32 -32.16 -0.35
CA ARG A 61 -3.61 -32.42 -0.99
C ARG A 61 -4.01 -33.85 -0.68
N THR A 62 -4.54 -34.08 0.52
CA THR A 62 -5.08 -35.37 0.92
C THR A 62 -6.31 -35.65 0.07
N ARG A 63 -6.17 -36.63 -0.84
CA ARG A 63 -7.14 -37.15 -1.82
C ARG A 63 -7.13 -36.45 -3.18
N VAL A 64 -6.52 -37.15 -4.14
CA VAL A 64 -6.83 -37.06 -5.56
C VAL A 64 -8.27 -37.56 -5.71
N SER A 65 -9.25 -36.69 -5.50
CA SER A 65 -10.57 -36.92 -6.08
C SER A 65 -10.40 -36.78 -7.59
N PRO A 66 -10.92 -37.71 -8.42
CA PRO A 66 -10.87 -37.57 -9.88
C PRO A 66 -11.63 -36.33 -10.40
N ARG A 67 -12.44 -35.68 -9.53
CA ARG A 67 -13.17 -34.46 -9.85
C ARG A 67 -12.37 -33.21 -9.52
N ALA A 68 -12.40 -32.23 -10.43
CA ALA A 68 -11.85 -30.90 -10.17
C ALA A 68 -12.57 -30.22 -8.98
N PRO A 69 -11.83 -29.59 -8.03
CA PRO A 69 -12.43 -28.97 -6.86
C PRO A 69 -13.31 -27.79 -7.24
N THR A 70 -14.45 -27.69 -6.59
CA THR A 70 -15.41 -26.58 -6.72
C THR A 70 -14.84 -25.27 -6.17
N LEU A 71 -15.43 -24.13 -6.55
CA LEU A 71 -15.00 -22.83 -6.04
C LEU A 71 -15.14 -22.72 -4.52
N THR A 72 -16.21 -23.29 -3.95
CA THR A 72 -16.46 -23.32 -2.50
C THR A 72 -15.38 -24.10 -1.76
N GLU A 73 -14.98 -25.25 -2.28
CA GLU A 73 -13.87 -26.04 -1.71
C GLU A 73 -12.55 -25.29 -1.80
N LYS A 74 -12.25 -24.67 -2.96
CA LYS A 74 -11.05 -23.83 -3.13
C LYS A 74 -11.01 -22.69 -2.11
N ARG A 75 -12.12 -21.95 -1.93
CA ARG A 75 -12.24 -20.86 -0.94
C ARG A 75 -12.10 -21.37 0.49
N ARG A 76 -12.69 -22.53 0.82
CA ARG A 76 -12.58 -23.13 2.16
C ARG A 76 -11.15 -23.52 2.50
N THR A 77 -10.43 -24.15 1.57
CA THR A 77 -9.02 -24.52 1.75
C THR A 77 -8.16 -23.28 1.93
N LEU A 78 -8.38 -22.24 1.09
CA LEU A 78 -7.66 -20.98 1.21
C LEU A 78 -7.87 -20.30 2.57
N ALA A 79 -9.12 -20.24 3.04
CA ALA A 79 -9.43 -19.68 4.35
C ALA A 79 -8.80 -20.47 5.50
N GLN A 80 -8.71 -21.80 5.38
CA GLN A 80 -8.00 -22.64 6.35
C GLN A 80 -6.50 -22.36 6.37
N GLU A 81 -5.86 -22.20 5.21
CA GLU A 81 -4.45 -21.83 5.10
C GLU A 81 -4.18 -20.44 5.69
N ALA A 82 -5.01 -19.46 5.35
CA ALA A 82 -4.94 -18.10 5.90
C ALA A 82 -5.05 -18.09 7.43
N ARG A 83 -6.02 -18.82 8.00
CA ARG A 83 -6.20 -18.96 9.45
C ARG A 83 -5.06 -19.70 10.12
N ARG A 84 -4.51 -20.74 9.48
CA ARG A 84 -3.35 -21.48 9.98
C ARG A 84 -2.11 -20.59 10.01
N TYR A 85 -1.90 -19.79 8.97
CA TYR A 85 -0.80 -18.83 8.93
C TYR A 85 -0.98 -17.75 9.99
N ALA A 86 -2.18 -17.19 10.15
CA ALA A 86 -2.50 -16.20 11.19
C ALA A 86 -2.15 -16.66 12.61
N ARG A 87 -2.37 -17.95 12.94
CA ARG A 87 -2.02 -18.53 14.25
C ARG A 87 -0.53 -18.78 14.47
N ARG A 88 0.27 -18.74 13.40
CA ARG A 88 1.71 -19.04 13.45
C ARG A 88 2.57 -17.79 13.44
N VAL A 89 2.07 -16.70 12.86
CA VAL A 89 2.85 -15.47 12.73
C VAL A 89 2.73 -14.65 13.99
N GLU A 90 3.88 -14.35 14.58
CA GLU A 90 3.99 -13.57 15.81
C GLU A 90 3.67 -12.08 15.55
N PRO A 91 3.23 -11.32 16.57
CA PRO A 91 3.16 -9.87 16.48
C PRO A 91 4.51 -9.25 16.09
N GLY A 92 4.47 -8.22 15.23
CA GLY A 92 5.65 -7.54 14.70
C GLY A 92 6.37 -8.28 13.57
N ALA A 93 6.06 -9.56 13.30
CA ALA A 93 6.71 -10.32 12.24
C ALA A 93 6.29 -9.88 10.83
N ALA A 94 7.15 -10.17 9.85
CA ALA A 94 6.85 -9.93 8.44
C ALA A 94 5.76 -10.91 7.94
N ILE A 95 4.64 -10.39 7.44
CA ILE A 95 3.49 -11.23 7.01
C ILE A 95 3.36 -11.37 5.49
N GLY A 96 3.94 -10.44 4.74
CA GLY A 96 3.66 -10.33 3.33
C GLY A 96 4.18 -9.04 2.72
N ARG A 97 3.87 -8.83 1.45
CA ARG A 97 4.15 -7.60 0.70
C ARG A 97 2.84 -7.01 0.20
N ILE A 98 2.72 -5.69 0.28
CA ILE A 98 1.60 -4.93 -0.29
C ILE A 98 2.12 -4.06 -1.42
N VAL A 99 1.38 -4.07 -2.54
CA VAL A 99 1.65 -3.22 -3.71
C VAL A 99 0.39 -2.43 -4.04
N VAL A 100 0.50 -1.10 -4.02
CA VAL A 100 -0.57 -0.16 -4.38
C VAL A 100 -0.01 0.87 -5.36
N PRO A 101 -0.09 0.63 -6.68
CA PRO A 101 0.60 1.46 -7.67
C PRO A 101 0.19 2.93 -7.65
N ARG A 102 -1.10 3.25 -7.42
CA ARG A 102 -1.60 4.63 -7.31
C ARG A 102 -0.88 5.40 -6.19
N LEU A 103 -0.56 4.72 -5.09
CA LEU A 103 0.13 5.30 -3.95
C LEU A 103 1.66 5.28 -4.10
N GLY A 104 2.19 4.49 -5.05
CA GLY A 104 3.63 4.21 -5.14
C GLY A 104 4.13 3.28 -4.05
N VAL A 105 3.25 2.47 -3.46
CA VAL A 105 3.61 1.53 -2.39
C VAL A 105 4.04 0.20 -2.99
N ASP A 106 5.23 -0.24 -2.59
CA ASP A 106 5.73 -1.62 -2.69
C ASP A 106 6.54 -1.88 -1.42
N MET A 107 5.90 -2.46 -0.40
CA MET A 107 6.49 -2.58 0.93
C MET A 107 6.09 -3.90 1.60
N LEU A 108 6.94 -4.39 2.48
CA LEU A 108 6.60 -5.48 3.37
C LEU A 108 5.65 -4.99 4.46
N MET A 109 4.64 -5.82 4.70
CA MET A 109 3.68 -5.66 5.78
C MET A 109 4.14 -6.41 7.02
N VAL A 110 3.72 -5.88 8.16
CA VAL A 110 4.00 -6.41 9.49
C VAL A 110 2.72 -6.82 10.23
N ASN A 111 2.82 -7.81 11.11
CA ASN A 111 1.70 -8.30 11.90
C ASN A 111 1.47 -7.45 13.16
N GLY A 112 0.79 -6.34 13.06
CA GLY A 112 0.50 -5.48 14.21
C GLY A 112 0.32 -4.03 13.81
N THR A 113 -0.28 -3.24 14.69
CA THR A 113 -0.54 -1.81 14.47
C THR A 113 -0.11 -0.96 15.66
N ASP A 114 0.75 -1.49 16.53
CA ASP A 114 1.38 -0.69 17.58
C ASP A 114 2.45 0.24 17.00
N SER A 115 2.83 1.24 17.80
CA SER A 115 3.74 2.30 17.39
C SER A 115 5.13 1.81 17.04
N ALA A 116 5.62 0.67 17.53
CA ALA A 116 6.93 0.14 17.15
C ALA A 116 6.84 -0.57 15.80
N THR A 117 5.79 -1.38 15.62
CA THR A 117 5.52 -2.14 14.40
C THR A 117 5.32 -1.23 13.19
N LEU A 118 4.52 -0.16 13.31
CA LEU A 118 4.20 0.72 12.17
C LEU A 118 5.39 1.54 11.64
N LYS A 119 6.46 1.72 12.42
CA LYS A 119 7.69 2.36 11.93
C LYS A 119 8.40 1.55 10.86
N ARG A 120 8.19 0.22 10.91
CA ARG A 120 8.85 -0.73 10.02
C ARG A 120 8.11 -0.86 8.70
N GLY A 121 6.80 -0.61 8.65
CA GLY A 121 5.99 -0.65 7.42
C GLY A 121 4.49 -0.70 7.69
N PRO A 122 3.66 -0.85 6.65
CA PRO A 122 2.21 -1.02 6.80
C PRO A 122 1.87 -2.24 7.69
N GLY A 123 0.99 -2.03 8.66
CA GLY A 123 0.70 -3.01 9.70
C GLY A 123 -0.72 -3.56 9.62
N ARG A 124 -0.86 -4.88 9.66
CA ARG A 124 -2.17 -5.54 9.78
C ARG A 124 -2.66 -5.50 11.22
N TYR A 125 -3.90 -5.07 11.44
CA TYR A 125 -4.52 -5.11 12.77
C TYR A 125 -4.71 -6.56 13.23
N LEU A 126 -4.21 -6.90 14.41
CA LEU A 126 -4.17 -8.29 14.89
C LEU A 126 -5.55 -8.95 14.97
N GLY A 127 -6.58 -8.18 15.36
CA GLY A 127 -7.97 -8.63 15.46
C GLY A 127 -8.71 -8.73 14.11
N SER A 128 -8.10 -8.30 13.01
CA SER A 128 -8.64 -8.52 11.66
C SER A 128 -8.24 -9.89 11.13
N ALA A 129 -8.73 -10.27 9.96
CA ALA A 129 -8.37 -11.52 9.31
C ALA A 129 -7.12 -11.39 8.43
N MET A 130 -6.68 -12.52 7.87
CA MET A 130 -5.68 -12.59 6.82
C MET A 130 -6.37 -12.62 5.43
N PRO A 131 -5.70 -12.16 4.35
CA PRO A 131 -6.20 -12.30 2.97
C PRO A 131 -6.74 -13.70 2.66
N GLY A 132 -7.89 -13.81 1.98
CA GLY A 132 -8.50 -15.09 1.65
C GLY A 132 -9.28 -15.78 2.77
N ALA A 133 -9.36 -15.20 3.97
CA ALA A 133 -10.10 -15.76 5.08
C ALA A 133 -11.62 -15.51 5.03
N GLY A 134 -12.11 -14.72 4.05
CA GLY A 134 -13.54 -14.40 3.92
C GLY A 134 -14.03 -13.25 4.81
N GLU A 135 -13.13 -12.48 5.43
CA GLU A 135 -13.42 -11.50 6.46
C GLU A 135 -12.62 -10.20 6.22
N LEU A 136 -12.88 -9.15 7.00
CA LEU A 136 -12.14 -7.89 6.95
C LEU A 136 -10.64 -8.09 7.21
N VAL A 137 -9.80 -7.56 6.32
CA VAL A 137 -8.35 -7.39 6.53
C VAL A 137 -8.09 -5.90 6.70
N TYR A 138 -7.64 -5.50 7.88
CA TYR A 138 -7.45 -4.09 8.20
C TYR A 138 -5.95 -3.77 8.26
N ILE A 139 -5.49 -2.82 7.45
CA ILE A 139 -4.08 -2.45 7.30
C ILE A 139 -3.93 -0.96 7.58
N ALA A 140 -3.17 -0.62 8.61
CA ALA A 140 -2.82 0.76 8.95
C ALA A 140 -1.45 1.12 8.37
N GLY A 141 -1.29 2.37 7.97
CA GLY A 141 -0.02 2.91 7.52
C GLY A 141 0.10 4.39 7.84
N HIS A 142 1.33 4.85 8.07
CA HIS A 142 1.58 6.26 8.30
C HIS A 142 1.27 7.10 7.06
N ARG A 143 0.78 8.33 7.31
CA ARG A 143 0.50 9.32 6.26
C ARG A 143 1.61 10.34 6.05
N THR A 144 2.48 10.54 7.05
CA THR A 144 3.47 11.64 7.02
C THR A 144 4.87 11.21 7.43
N THR A 145 5.01 10.14 8.20
CA THR A 145 6.30 9.66 8.73
C THR A 145 6.56 8.22 8.28
N TYR A 146 7.78 7.74 8.53
CA TYR A 146 8.18 6.34 8.33
C TYR A 146 7.92 5.85 6.90
N ALA A 147 8.51 6.56 5.92
CA ALA A 147 8.27 6.41 4.48
C ALA A 147 6.82 6.69 4.01
N ALA A 148 5.92 7.00 4.94
CA ALA A 148 4.55 7.45 4.69
C ALA A 148 3.81 6.63 3.61
N PRO A 149 3.67 5.31 3.78
CA PRO A 149 3.12 4.42 2.75
C PRO A 149 1.73 4.88 2.26
N PHE A 150 0.93 5.49 3.13
CA PHE A 150 -0.41 5.96 2.78
C PHE A 150 -0.49 7.49 2.75
N SER A 151 0.61 8.17 2.40
CA SER A 151 0.71 9.63 2.28
C SER A 151 -0.38 10.24 1.40
N ARG A 152 -0.65 9.58 0.28
CA ARG A 152 -1.58 10.00 -0.77
C ARG A 152 -2.86 9.17 -0.80
N ILE A 153 -3.31 8.62 0.33
CA ILE A 153 -4.46 7.70 0.38
C ILE A 153 -5.73 8.29 -0.24
N GLU A 154 -5.89 9.62 -0.20
CA GLU A 154 -6.99 10.36 -0.83
C GLU A 154 -7.01 10.31 -2.36
N THR A 155 -5.88 9.94 -2.99
CA THR A 155 -5.78 9.82 -4.44
C THR A 155 -6.34 8.49 -4.98
N LEU A 156 -6.65 7.54 -4.10
CA LEU A 156 -7.25 6.26 -4.46
C LEU A 156 -8.64 6.48 -5.07
N ARG A 157 -8.90 5.80 -6.18
CA ARG A 157 -10.17 5.82 -6.90
C ARG A 157 -10.74 4.42 -7.02
N THR A 158 -12.05 4.33 -7.18
CA THR A 158 -12.72 3.06 -7.48
C THR A 158 -12.06 2.39 -8.70
N GLY A 159 -11.75 1.10 -8.58
CA GLY A 159 -11.05 0.31 -9.60
C GLY A 159 -9.52 0.30 -9.48
N ASP A 160 -8.92 1.15 -8.63
CA ASP A 160 -7.48 1.10 -8.39
C ASP A 160 -7.09 -0.25 -7.76
N ARG A 161 -5.92 -0.76 -8.14
CA ARG A 161 -5.45 -2.10 -7.75
C ARG A 161 -4.75 -2.05 -6.39
N VAL A 162 -5.05 -3.04 -5.55
CA VAL A 162 -4.28 -3.37 -4.34
C VAL A 162 -3.89 -4.84 -4.47
N THR A 163 -2.59 -5.13 -4.41
CA THR A 163 -2.08 -6.51 -4.45
C THR A 163 -1.44 -6.85 -3.12
N ILE A 164 -1.77 -8.01 -2.58
CA ILE A 164 -1.18 -8.52 -1.34
C ILE A 164 -0.57 -9.89 -1.61
N GLU A 165 0.71 -10.03 -1.31
CA GLU A 165 1.46 -11.28 -1.41
C GLU A 165 1.80 -11.78 -0.02
N VAL A 166 1.44 -13.02 0.26
CA VAL A 166 1.65 -13.70 1.54
C VAL A 166 2.17 -15.11 1.24
N PRO A 167 2.75 -15.84 2.22
CA PRO A 167 3.40 -17.12 1.94
C PRO A 167 2.50 -18.17 1.27
N TYR A 168 1.18 -18.09 1.45
CA TYR A 168 0.20 -19.02 0.88
C TYR A 168 -0.43 -18.55 -0.44
N GLY A 169 -0.16 -17.32 -0.92
CA GLY A 169 -0.71 -16.87 -2.19
C GLY A 169 -0.59 -15.38 -2.47
N ARG A 170 -0.99 -15.01 -3.69
CA ARG A 170 -1.07 -13.64 -4.17
C ARG A 170 -2.52 -13.26 -4.42
N PHE A 171 -2.94 -12.14 -3.85
CA PHE A 171 -4.31 -11.66 -3.86
C PHE A 171 -4.39 -10.35 -4.62
N GLU A 172 -5.37 -10.22 -5.51
CA GLU A 172 -5.71 -8.97 -6.18
C GLU A 172 -7.04 -8.45 -5.67
N TYR A 173 -7.05 -7.18 -5.26
CA TYR A 173 -8.22 -6.43 -4.82
C TYR A 173 -8.39 -5.17 -5.67
N ARG A 174 -9.62 -4.63 -5.67
CA ARG A 174 -9.96 -3.37 -6.32
C ARG A 174 -10.65 -2.43 -5.35
N VAL A 175 -10.17 -1.20 -5.30
CA VAL A 175 -10.78 -0.15 -4.48
C VAL A 175 -12.23 0.05 -4.90
N VAL A 176 -13.14 0.17 -3.93
CA VAL A 176 -14.58 0.37 -4.16
C VAL A 176 -15.10 1.69 -3.62
N GLY A 177 -14.34 2.35 -2.73
CA GLY A 177 -14.71 3.63 -2.15
C GLY A 177 -13.89 3.93 -0.91
N HIS A 178 -14.26 5.00 -0.22
CA HIS A 178 -13.62 5.42 1.02
C HIS A 178 -14.62 6.04 1.99
N THR A 179 -14.20 6.22 3.24
CA THR A 179 -14.89 7.02 4.25
C THR A 179 -13.86 7.74 5.11
N VAL A 180 -14.27 8.86 5.69
CA VAL A 180 -13.52 9.52 6.77
C VAL A 180 -14.33 9.34 8.05
N VAL A 181 -13.65 8.96 9.13
CA VAL A 181 -14.29 8.74 10.44
C VAL A 181 -13.45 9.34 11.57
N PRO A 182 -14.06 9.67 12.72
CA PRO A 182 -13.31 10.05 13.91
C PRO A 182 -12.31 8.97 14.33
N ALA A 183 -11.19 9.36 14.94
CA ALA A 183 -10.18 8.40 15.42
C ALA A 183 -10.70 7.36 16.43
N THR A 184 -11.82 7.66 17.11
CA THR A 184 -12.47 6.79 18.09
C THR A 184 -13.49 5.81 17.49
N ALA A 185 -13.70 5.84 16.17
CA ALA A 185 -14.74 5.07 15.50
C ALA A 185 -14.37 3.58 15.32
N LEU A 186 -14.35 2.80 16.40
CA LEU A 186 -13.97 1.37 16.39
C LEU A 186 -14.88 0.48 15.51
N ARG A 187 -16.06 0.95 15.11
CA ARG A 187 -16.99 0.22 14.22
C ARG A 187 -16.33 -0.18 12.90
N VAL A 188 -15.34 0.57 12.43
CA VAL A 188 -14.62 0.29 11.17
C VAL A 188 -13.76 -0.96 11.23
N LEU A 189 -13.46 -1.47 12.43
CA LEU A 189 -12.73 -2.72 12.66
C LEU A 189 -13.64 -3.95 12.64
N ARG A 190 -14.98 -3.78 12.61
CA ARG A 190 -15.92 -4.90 12.60
C ARG A 190 -16.02 -5.48 11.20
N SER A 191 -15.79 -6.79 11.08
CA SER A 191 -16.03 -7.50 9.85
C SER A 191 -17.53 -7.60 9.54
N ARG A 192 -17.85 -7.69 8.25
CA ARG A 192 -19.23 -7.72 7.73
C ARG A 192 -19.59 -9.07 7.10
N GLY A 193 -18.88 -10.14 7.47
CA GLY A 193 -19.09 -11.49 6.94
C GLY A 193 -18.76 -11.62 5.44
N ARG A 194 -17.86 -10.77 4.94
CA ARG A 194 -17.33 -10.82 3.57
C ARG A 194 -15.88 -10.36 3.58
N GLU A 195 -15.14 -10.76 2.56
CA GLU A 195 -13.76 -10.33 2.38
C GLU A 195 -13.68 -8.90 1.84
N GLU A 196 -12.97 -8.04 2.56
CA GLU A 196 -12.78 -6.62 2.25
C GLU A 196 -11.44 -6.19 2.85
N ILE A 197 -10.64 -5.42 2.12
CA ILE A 197 -9.47 -4.73 2.67
C ILE A 197 -9.92 -3.34 3.12
N ALA A 198 -9.49 -2.93 4.31
CA ALA A 198 -9.55 -1.55 4.77
C ALA A 198 -8.13 -1.01 4.94
N LEU A 199 -7.70 -0.10 4.05
CA LEU A 199 -6.45 0.64 4.17
C LEU A 199 -6.72 1.91 4.96
N GLN A 200 -6.01 2.14 6.06
CA GLN A 200 -6.24 3.29 6.93
C GLN A 200 -4.99 4.16 7.10
N ALA A 201 -5.18 5.48 6.98
CA ALA A 201 -4.20 6.51 7.32
C ALA A 201 -4.82 7.62 8.19
N CYS A 202 -4.00 8.45 8.85
CA CYS A 202 -4.50 9.60 9.64
C CYS A 202 -5.12 10.67 8.73
N HIS A 203 -6.08 11.44 9.23
CA HIS A 203 -6.70 12.55 8.49
C HIS A 203 -7.09 13.68 9.44
N PRO A 204 -7.14 14.96 9.00
CA PRO A 204 -6.49 15.53 7.80
C PRO A 204 -4.97 15.34 7.78
N ARG A 205 -4.29 15.67 6.68
CA ARG A 205 -2.82 15.50 6.62
C ARG A 205 -2.14 16.35 7.71
N PHE A 206 -1.12 15.80 8.37
CA PHE A 206 -0.44 16.37 9.56
C PHE A 206 -1.25 16.40 10.86
N PHE A 207 -2.55 16.10 10.79
CA PHE A 207 -3.42 15.93 11.94
C PHE A 207 -3.80 14.46 12.10
N ALA A 208 -4.24 14.08 13.30
CA ALA A 208 -4.63 12.70 13.62
C ALA A 208 -6.01 12.64 14.29
N THR A 209 -6.85 13.64 14.08
CA THR A 209 -8.21 13.74 14.63
C THR A 209 -9.15 12.71 14.00
N GLU A 210 -8.92 12.38 12.73
CA GLU A 210 -9.73 11.47 11.94
C GLU A 210 -8.89 10.37 11.29
N ARG A 211 -9.58 9.43 10.65
CA ARG A 211 -9.02 8.30 9.91
C ARG A 211 -9.65 8.27 8.53
N TYR A 212 -8.80 8.31 7.50
CA TYR A 212 -9.21 8.04 6.14
C TYR A 212 -9.11 6.55 5.90
N ILE A 213 -10.20 5.93 5.45
CA ILE A 213 -10.28 4.48 5.23
C ILE A 213 -10.71 4.22 3.80
N ALA A 214 -9.82 3.63 3.00
CA ALA A 214 -10.12 3.16 1.66
C ALA A 214 -10.47 1.67 1.70
N TYR A 215 -11.59 1.30 1.07
CA TYR A 215 -12.05 -0.08 1.00
C TYR A 215 -11.73 -0.70 -0.36
N ALA A 216 -11.28 -1.96 -0.36
CA ALA A 216 -11.07 -2.74 -1.58
C ALA A 216 -11.68 -4.14 -1.48
N ARG A 217 -12.22 -4.66 -2.58
CA ARG A 217 -12.86 -5.99 -2.66
C ARG A 217 -12.01 -6.97 -3.45
N PRO A 218 -12.05 -8.28 -3.13
CA PRO A 218 -11.23 -9.26 -3.79
C PRO A 218 -11.70 -9.49 -5.23
N VAL A 219 -10.73 -9.69 -6.13
CA VAL A 219 -10.96 -10.02 -7.54
C VAL A 219 -10.49 -11.43 -7.81
N SER A 220 -9.24 -11.74 -7.50
CA SER A 220 -8.65 -13.04 -7.79
C SER A 220 -7.55 -13.39 -6.81
N VAL A 221 -7.26 -14.69 -6.73
CA VAL A 221 -6.14 -15.22 -5.96
C VAL A 221 -5.35 -16.21 -6.80
N LEU A 222 -4.04 -16.18 -6.66
CA LEU A 222 -3.12 -17.22 -7.09
C LEU A 222 -2.54 -17.90 -5.83
N PRO A 223 -3.10 -19.03 -5.39
CA PRO A 223 -2.57 -19.78 -4.25
C PRO A 223 -1.21 -20.37 -4.58
N ARG A 224 -0.37 -20.53 -3.56
CA ARG A 224 0.94 -21.18 -3.72
C ARG A 224 0.76 -22.65 -4.10
N GLY A 225 1.33 -23.05 -5.24
CA GLY A 225 1.20 -24.42 -5.77
C GLY A 225 -0.17 -24.75 -6.36
N GLY A 226 -1.00 -23.74 -6.65
CA GLY A 226 -2.29 -23.88 -7.31
C GLY A 226 -2.43 -22.98 -8.55
N SER A 227 -3.59 -23.08 -9.20
CA SER A 227 -3.97 -22.22 -10.31
C SER A 227 -4.81 -21.04 -9.82
N ALA A 228 -4.70 -19.90 -10.51
CA ALA A 228 -5.47 -18.72 -10.18
C ALA A 228 -6.99 -18.97 -10.29
N PHE A 229 -7.78 -18.33 -9.41
CA PHE A 229 -9.24 -18.35 -9.49
C PHE A 229 -9.86 -17.04 -9.00
N SER A 230 -11.11 -16.76 -9.42
CA SER A 230 -11.83 -15.55 -9.04
C SER A 230 -12.35 -15.63 -7.60
N LEU A 231 -12.10 -14.56 -6.84
CA LEU A 231 -12.68 -14.34 -5.53
C LEU A 231 -13.85 -13.34 -5.57
N ALA A 232 -14.11 -12.71 -6.72
CA ALA A 232 -15.24 -11.81 -6.86
C ALA A 232 -16.55 -12.55 -6.54
N GLU A 233 -17.42 -11.90 -5.78
CA GLU A 233 -18.82 -12.29 -5.67
C GLU A 233 -19.53 -11.74 -6.92
N GLY A 234 -19.98 -12.65 -7.79
CA GLY A 234 -20.50 -12.29 -9.12
C GLY A 234 -19.45 -12.36 -10.22
N ASN A 235 -19.92 -12.39 -11.46
CA ASN A 235 -19.21 -12.83 -12.66
C ASN A 235 -18.16 -11.81 -13.17
N VAL A 236 -17.16 -11.47 -12.36
CA VAL A 236 -16.01 -10.66 -12.79
C VAL A 236 -14.96 -11.59 -13.44
N PRO A 237 -14.67 -11.45 -14.74
CA PRO A 237 -13.70 -12.31 -15.42
C PRO A 237 -12.31 -12.17 -14.79
N VAL A 238 -11.65 -13.31 -14.55
CA VAL A 238 -10.22 -13.35 -14.21
C VAL A 238 -9.43 -12.91 -15.44
N PRO A 239 -8.44 -12.01 -15.34
CA PRO A 239 -7.53 -11.75 -16.44
C PRO A 239 -6.75 -13.03 -16.75
N THR A 240 -7.07 -13.70 -17.86
CA THR A 240 -6.34 -14.87 -18.35
C THR A 240 -5.13 -14.41 -19.15
N GLY A 241 -4.08 -13.98 -18.47
CA GLY A 241 -2.81 -13.65 -19.10
C GLY A 241 -1.69 -13.48 -18.09
N PRO A 242 -0.43 -13.82 -18.43
CA PRO A 242 0.71 -13.43 -17.62
C PRO A 242 0.75 -11.90 -17.47
N PRO A 243 1.27 -11.36 -16.35
CA PRO A 243 1.42 -9.91 -16.21
C PRO A 243 2.25 -9.41 -17.40
N SER A 244 1.64 -8.62 -18.27
CA SER A 244 2.38 -7.91 -19.30
C SER A 244 3.31 -6.94 -18.58
N LEU A 245 4.60 -7.27 -18.59
CA LEU A 245 5.65 -6.29 -18.36
C LEU A 245 5.48 -5.25 -19.46
N ARG A 246 4.73 -4.18 -19.19
CA ARG A 246 4.71 -3.02 -20.07
C ARG A 246 6.15 -2.51 -20.14
N ARG A 247 6.75 -2.69 -21.32
CA ARG A 247 8.02 -2.08 -21.71
C ARG A 247 8.01 -0.61 -21.30
N ALA A 248 9.15 -0.15 -20.80
CA ALA A 248 9.45 1.25 -20.57
C ALA A 248 8.95 2.10 -21.75
N VAL A 249 8.22 3.16 -21.43
CA VAL A 249 7.83 4.19 -22.39
C VAL A 249 9.13 4.81 -22.92
N PRO A 250 9.39 4.83 -24.25
CA PRO A 250 10.51 5.58 -24.78
C PRO A 250 10.22 7.07 -24.64
N GLU A 251 11.22 7.84 -24.22
CA GLU A 251 11.21 9.30 -24.20
C GLU A 251 10.65 9.87 -25.50
N GLN A 252 9.51 10.56 -25.40
CA GLN A 252 8.99 11.35 -26.49
C GLN A 252 9.76 12.67 -26.52
N ARG A 253 10.70 12.79 -27.47
CA ARG A 253 11.36 14.04 -27.83
C ARG A 253 10.31 15.13 -28.10
N LEU A 254 10.49 16.29 -27.46
CA LEU A 254 9.75 17.52 -27.76
C LEU A 254 9.93 17.87 -29.24
N GLY A 255 8.85 17.77 -30.01
CA GLY A 255 8.68 18.44 -31.29
C GLY A 255 7.83 19.70 -31.08
N LEU A 256 8.44 20.87 -31.22
CA LEU A 256 7.75 22.16 -31.30
C LEU A 256 6.79 22.18 -32.51
N PRO A 257 5.53 22.63 -32.37
CA PRO A 257 4.70 22.96 -33.52
C PRO A 257 5.09 24.35 -34.08
N PRO A 258 5.03 24.56 -35.41
CA PRO A 258 5.28 25.87 -35.99
C PRO A 258 4.10 26.81 -35.75
N GLY A 259 4.42 28.08 -35.50
CA GLY A 259 3.43 29.13 -35.26
C GLY A 259 2.55 29.43 -36.46
N ARG A 260 1.31 29.84 -36.16
CA ARG A 260 0.50 30.66 -37.07
C ARG A 260 -0.18 31.79 -36.31
N ALA A 261 -0.13 32.93 -36.96
CA ALA A 261 -0.56 34.25 -36.55
C ALA A 261 -2.07 34.36 -36.26
N GLY A 262 -2.37 35.13 -35.21
CA GLY A 262 -3.27 36.29 -35.23
C GLY A 262 -4.74 36.10 -35.61
N LEU A 263 -5.65 36.37 -34.67
CA LEU A 263 -6.72 37.38 -34.78
C LEU A 263 -7.52 37.50 -33.46
N ARG A 264 -7.96 38.73 -33.18
CA ARG A 264 -8.48 39.33 -31.93
C ARG A 264 -9.74 38.66 -31.31
N PRO A 265 -10.06 39.00 -30.04
CA PRO A 265 -11.33 39.67 -29.74
C PRO A 265 -11.13 40.87 -28.79
N ARG A 266 -11.53 42.10 -29.14
CA ARG A 266 -12.82 42.77 -28.81
C ARG A 266 -13.23 42.69 -27.34
N ASN A 267 -13.08 43.83 -26.66
CA ASN A 267 -13.67 44.22 -25.37
C ASN A 267 -15.19 43.99 -25.32
N SER A 268 -15.68 43.60 -24.14
CA SER A 268 -16.91 44.07 -23.44
C SER A 268 -16.88 43.37 -22.06
N ALA A 269 -16.59 44.06 -20.95
CA ALA A 269 -17.55 44.81 -20.13
C ALA A 269 -18.77 43.96 -19.70
N LEU A 270 -18.64 43.29 -18.55
CA LEU A 270 -19.50 43.32 -17.36
C LEU A 270 -18.96 42.34 -16.31
#